data_AF-A0A2S2NEM4-F1
#
_entry.id   AF-A0A2S2NEM4-F1
#
_cell.length_a   1.000
_cell.length_b   1.000
_cell.length_c   1.000
_cell.angle_alpha   90.00
_cell.angle_beta   90.00
_cell.angle_gamma   90.00
#
_symmetry.space_group_name_H-M   'P 1'
#
loop_
_entity.id
_entity.type
_entity.pdbx_description
1 polymer ?
#
loop_
_entity_poly.entity_id
_entity_poly.type
_entity_poly.pdbx_seq_one_letter_code
_entity_poly.pdbx_strand_id
1 'polypeptide(L)'
;MFQIIMEECAKRNLYPDPKYLHLDFESAVIEAAKEVIGKHINVRGCFYHLCQSTFRKVQELGLATMYKRDEEFRKHCGMVDALAFLPLQLVEEGMTYLKNNLPENLMDLLDYFDAYYVSGKYRRIGNEENNIRFRRLPHQLTRP
;
A
#
# COMPACT_ATOMS: atom_id res chain seq x y z
N MET A 1 14.46 -7.36 -11.60
CA MET A 1 15.26 -6.50 -10.69
C MET A 1 16.06 -7.35 -9.70
N PHE A 2 15.43 -8.09 -8.78
CA PHE A 2 16.14 -8.86 -7.75
C PHE A 2 17.19 -9.82 -8.34
N GLN A 3 16.86 -10.51 -9.43
CA GLN A 3 17.79 -11.41 -10.11
C GLN A 3 19.09 -10.69 -10.55
N ILE A 4 18.95 -9.51 -11.16
CA ILE A 4 20.07 -8.69 -11.61
C ILE A 4 20.94 -8.28 -10.41
N ILE A 5 20.33 -7.93 -9.27
CA ILE A 5 21.09 -7.56 -8.06
C ILE A 5 21.91 -8.76 -7.57
N MET A 6 21.30 -9.95 -7.47
CA MET A 6 22.00 -11.16 -7.03
C MET A 6 23.14 -11.54 -7.99
N GLU A 7 22.93 -11.43 -9.30
CA GLU A 7 23.94 -11.69 -10.32
C GLU A 7 25.11 -10.69 -10.23
N GLU A 8 24.82 -9.40 -10.05
CA GLU A 8 25.84 -8.36 -9.90
C GLU A 8 26.64 -8.51 -8.59
N CYS A 9 25.99 -8.95 -7.51
CA CYS A 9 26.67 -9.33 -6.27
C CYS A 9 27.60 -10.53 -6.50
N ALA A 10 27.13 -11.57 -7.18
CA ALA A 10 27.92 -12.76 -7.46
C ALA A 10 29.16 -12.45 -8.31
N LYS A 11 29.04 -11.57 -9.32
CA LYS A 11 30.20 -11.08 -10.11
C LYS A 11 31.28 -10.41 -9.25
N ARG A 12 30.91 -9.92 -8.07
CA ARG A 12 31.80 -9.27 -7.10
C ARG A 12 32.14 -10.18 -5.91
N ASN A 13 31.84 -11.47 -5.99
CA ASN A 13 31.99 -12.45 -4.90
C ASN A 13 31.23 -12.08 -3.61
N LEU A 14 30.04 -11.47 -3.76
CA LEU A 14 29.12 -11.15 -2.67
C LEU A 14 27.87 -12.05 -2.76
N TYR A 15 27.44 -12.59 -1.62
CA TYR A 15 26.29 -13.49 -1.52
C TYR A 15 25.34 -12.99 -0.43
N PRO A 16 24.54 -11.95 -0.72
CA PRO A 16 23.66 -11.37 0.27
C PRO A 16 22.58 -12.37 0.69
N ASP A 17 22.43 -12.56 2.00
CA ASP A 17 21.38 -13.38 2.61
C ASP A 17 20.61 -12.54 3.64
N PRO A 18 19.74 -11.62 3.17
CA PRO A 18 19.09 -10.66 4.05
C PRO A 18 17.98 -11.32 4.87
N LYS A 19 18.01 -11.12 6.20
CA LYS A 19 16.89 -11.52 7.07
C LYS A 19 15.64 -10.66 6.87
N TYR A 20 15.82 -9.39 6.52
CA TYR A 20 14.74 -8.42 6.34
C TYR A 20 14.90 -7.70 5.01
N LEU A 21 13.77 -7.46 4.34
CA LEU A 21 13.72 -6.68 3.11
C LEU A 21 12.58 -5.67 3.22
N HIS A 22 12.91 -4.38 3.05
CA HIS A 22 11.92 -3.30 3.04
C HIS A 22 11.50 -3.01 1.60
N LEU A 23 10.24 -3.26 1.27
CA LEU A 23 9.70 -3.12 -0.08
C LEU A 23 8.44 -2.26 -0.10
N ASP A 24 7.94 -1.95 -1.29
CA ASP A 24 6.56 -1.53 -1.44
C ASP A 24 5.57 -2.61 -0.96
N PHE A 25 4.29 -2.23 -0.93
CA PHE A 25 3.21 -3.10 -0.47
C PHE A 25 2.60 -3.94 -1.60
N GLU A 26 3.22 -3.98 -2.78
CA GLU A 26 2.67 -4.71 -3.93
C GLU A 26 3.00 -6.19 -3.84
N SER A 27 1.98 -7.06 -3.82
CA SER A 27 2.20 -8.51 -3.70
C SER A 27 3.12 -9.07 -4.79
N ALA A 28 3.06 -8.53 -6.00
CA ALA A 28 3.91 -8.98 -7.10
C ALA A 28 5.41 -8.80 -6.78
N VAL A 29 5.77 -7.67 -6.15
CA VAL A 29 7.15 -7.37 -5.77
C VAL A 29 7.58 -8.23 -4.58
N ILE A 30 6.69 -8.43 -3.60
CA ILE A 30 6.91 -9.32 -2.45
C ILE A 30 7.18 -10.76 -2.92
N GLU A 31 6.35 -11.28 -3.82
CA GLU A 31 6.48 -12.65 -4.31
C GLU A 31 7.72 -12.81 -5.20
N ALA A 32 8.03 -11.85 -6.06
CA ALA A 32 9.27 -11.86 -6.84
C ALA A 32 10.53 -11.83 -5.94
N ALA A 33 10.49 -11.11 -4.82
CA ALA A 33 11.60 -11.11 -3.86
C ALA A 33 11.78 -12.49 -3.20
N LYS A 34 10.68 -13.12 -2.77
CA LYS A 34 10.71 -14.46 -2.17
C LYS A 34 11.14 -15.53 -3.15
N GLU A 35 10.79 -15.41 -4.43
CA GLU A 35 11.19 -16.33 -5.49
C GLU A 35 12.70 -16.28 -5.75
N VAL A 36 13.27 -15.07 -5.82
CA VAL A 36 14.69 -14.89 -6.14
C VAL A 36 15.62 -15.04 -4.94
N ILE A 37 15.26 -14.43 -3.80
CA ILE A 37 16.14 -14.35 -2.63
C ILE A 37 15.86 -15.49 -1.65
N GLY A 38 14.62 -15.95 -1.58
CA GLY A 38 14.20 -17.08 -0.75
C GLY A 38 13.00 -16.77 0.14
N LYS A 39 12.24 -17.81 0.50
CA LYS A 39 11.01 -17.68 1.31
C LYS A 39 11.26 -17.33 2.78
N HIS A 40 12.50 -17.43 3.24
CA HIS A 40 12.90 -17.13 4.62
C HIS A 40 13.02 -15.63 4.92
N ILE A 41 13.06 -14.78 3.89
CA ILE A 41 13.15 -13.33 4.06
C ILE A 41 11.89 -12.79 4.73
N ASN A 42 12.08 -11.90 5.69
CA ASN A 42 10.97 -11.18 6.32
C ASN A 42 10.75 -9.87 5.58
N VAL A 43 9.70 -9.81 4.77
CA VAL A 43 9.35 -8.59 4.05
C VAL A 43 8.59 -7.63 4.97
N ARG A 44 9.03 -6.37 4.98
CA ARG A 44 8.40 -5.28 5.71
C ARG A 44 7.97 -4.20 4.73
N GLY A 45 6.77 -3.68 4.91
CA GLY A 45 6.31 -2.52 4.16
C GLY A 45 7.19 -1.31 4.42
N CYS A 46 7.50 -0.56 3.37
CA CYS A 46 8.30 0.65 3.44
C CYS A 46 7.40 1.88 3.61
N PHE A 47 7.45 2.50 4.79
CA PHE A 47 6.65 3.69 5.10
C PHE A 47 6.90 4.85 4.14
N TYR A 48 8.15 5.02 3.67
CA TYR A 48 8.48 6.02 2.66
C TYR A 48 7.69 5.84 1.35
N HIS A 49 7.59 4.60 0.84
CA HIS A 49 6.82 4.31 -0.37
C HIS A 49 5.31 4.46 -0.16
N LEU A 50 4.81 4.23 1.06
CA LEU A 50 3.42 4.49 1.41
C LEU A 50 3.12 6.00 1.33
N CYS A 51 3.88 6.82 2.07
CA CYS A 51 3.74 8.28 2.04
C CYS A 51 3.90 8.84 0.62
N GLN A 52 4.82 8.28 -0.17
CA GLN A 52 5.00 8.68 -1.57
C GLN A 52 3.76 8.34 -2.41
N SER A 53 3.12 7.20 -2.18
CA SER A 53 1.90 6.80 -2.90
C SER A 53 0.72 7.69 -2.54
N THR A 54 0.54 8.00 -1.25
CA THR A 54 -0.43 8.99 -0.76
C THR A 54 -0.19 10.35 -1.39
N PHE A 55 1.06 10.83 -1.41
CA PHE A 55 1.39 12.13 -2.00
C PHE A 55 1.19 12.17 -3.51
N ARG A 56 1.55 11.11 -4.25
CA ARG A 56 1.24 11.00 -5.69
C ARG A 56 -0.26 11.10 -5.92
N LYS A 57 -1.07 10.45 -5.08
CA LYS A 57 -2.53 10.55 -5.19
C LYS A 57 -3.03 11.97 -4.92
N VAL A 58 -2.50 12.63 -3.90
CA VAL A 58 -2.78 14.06 -3.62
C VAL A 58 -2.45 14.93 -4.83
N GLN A 59 -1.34 14.66 -5.54
CA GLN A 59 -0.97 15.38 -6.76
C GLN A 59 -1.95 15.11 -7.91
N GLU A 60 -2.33 13.85 -8.14
CA GLU A 60 -3.32 13.46 -9.16
C GLU A 60 -4.67 14.14 -8.97
N LEU A 61 -5.08 14.34 -7.71
CA LEU A 61 -6.33 15.03 -7.35
C LEU A 61 -6.23 16.57 -7.44
N GLY A 62 -5.08 17.12 -7.83
CA GLY A 62 -4.86 18.57 -7.90
C GLY A 62 -4.68 19.25 -6.54
N LEU A 63 -4.53 18.47 -5.46
CA LEU A 63 -4.47 18.96 -4.07
C LEU A 63 -3.05 19.30 -3.61
N ALA A 64 -2.05 19.20 -4.50
CA ALA A 64 -0.64 19.45 -4.16
C ALA A 64 -0.38 20.86 -3.59
N THR A 65 -1.06 21.89 -4.09
CA THR A 65 -0.93 23.26 -3.58
C THR A 65 -1.51 23.39 -2.17
N MET A 66 -2.65 22.74 -1.92
CA MET A 66 -3.28 22.72 -0.59
C MET A 66 -2.37 22.00 0.41
N TYR A 67 -1.86 20.82 0.06
CA TYR A 67 -0.90 20.08 0.87
C TYR A 67 0.34 20.90 1.27
N LYS A 68 0.82 21.80 0.40
CA LYS A 68 1.97 22.65 0.69
C LYS A 68 1.67 23.84 1.59
N ARG A 69 0.46 24.39 1.52
CA ARG A 69 0.09 25.68 2.14
C ARG A 69 -0.77 25.53 3.39
N ASP A 70 -1.51 24.44 3.49
CA ASP A 70 -2.44 24.14 4.58
C ASP A 70 -1.86 23.05 5.47
N GLU A 71 -1.48 23.44 6.68
CA GLU A 71 -0.91 22.53 7.68
C GLU A 71 -1.92 21.50 8.17
N GLU A 72 -3.19 21.87 8.29
CA GLU A 72 -4.25 20.99 8.76
C GLU A 72 -4.54 19.91 7.72
N PHE A 73 -4.66 20.30 6.44
CA PHE A 73 -4.78 19.34 5.34
C PHE A 73 -3.60 18.36 5.30
N ARG A 74 -2.37 18.88 5.45
CA ARG A 74 -1.17 18.03 5.48
C ARG A 74 -1.21 17.06 6.67
N LYS A 75 -1.69 17.51 7.84
CA LYS A 75 -1.88 16.67 9.02
C LYS A 75 -2.91 15.56 8.75
N HIS A 76 -4.02 15.87 8.08
CA HIS A 76 -5.02 14.88 7.68
C HIS A 76 -4.44 13.83 6.73
N CYS A 77 -3.66 14.22 5.72
CA CYS A 77 -2.93 13.24 4.90
C CYS A 77 -1.97 12.38 5.73
N GLY A 78 -1.29 12.98 6.72
CA GLY A 78 -0.45 12.23 7.65
C GLY A 78 -1.22 11.23 8.52
N MET A 79 -2.48 11.53 8.87
CA MET A 79 -3.36 10.59 9.58
C MET A 79 -3.70 9.37 8.71
N VAL A 80 -3.86 9.56 7.40
CA VAL A 80 -4.04 8.45 6.45
C VAL A 80 -2.81 7.55 6.44
N ASP A 81 -1.61 8.14 6.29
CA ASP A 81 -0.36 7.36 6.33
C ASP A 81 -0.17 6.66 7.69
N ALA A 82 -0.61 7.29 8.78
CA ALA A 82 -0.46 6.76 10.13
C ALA A 82 -1.27 5.47 10.41
N LEU A 83 -2.23 5.12 9.54
CA LEU A 83 -2.92 3.82 9.60
C LEU A 83 -1.93 2.65 9.57
N ALA A 84 -0.76 2.81 8.94
CA ALA A 84 0.30 1.80 8.91
C ALA A 84 0.88 1.45 10.29
N PHE A 85 0.66 2.30 11.30
CA PHE A 85 1.13 2.06 12.68
C PHE A 85 0.05 1.46 13.58
N LEU A 86 -1.18 1.32 13.10
CA LEU A 86 -2.23 0.64 13.85
C LEU A 86 -1.98 -0.87 13.88
N PRO A 87 -2.35 -1.55 14.98
CA PRO A 87 -2.54 -3.00 14.96
C PRO A 87 -3.46 -3.40 13.81
N LEU A 88 -3.15 -4.50 13.11
CA LEU A 88 -3.89 -4.92 11.91
C LEU A 88 -5.41 -5.00 12.12
N GLN A 89 -5.84 -5.46 13.28
CA GLN A 89 -7.25 -5.56 13.63
C GLN A 89 -7.97 -4.22 13.81
N LEU A 90 -7.23 -3.11 13.94
CA LEU A 90 -7.77 -1.76 14.10
C LEU A 90 -7.69 -0.93 12.81
N VAL A 91 -7.08 -1.45 11.73
CA VAL A 91 -6.88 -0.68 10.49
C VAL A 91 -8.22 -0.37 9.81
N GLU A 92 -9.15 -1.32 9.73
CA GLU A 92 -10.50 -1.11 9.15
C GLU A 92 -11.32 -0.10 9.97
N GLU A 93 -11.25 -0.19 11.31
CA GLU A 93 -11.88 0.77 12.22
C GLU A 93 -11.26 2.16 12.08
N GLY A 94 -9.93 2.25 12.01
CA GLY A 94 -9.20 3.49 11.77
C GLY A 94 -9.60 4.16 10.44
N MET A 95 -9.72 3.39 9.36
CA MET A 95 -10.20 3.90 8.07
C MET A 95 -11.63 4.44 8.17
N THR A 96 -12.52 3.71 8.85
CA THR A 96 -13.91 4.15 9.09
C THR A 96 -13.94 5.45 9.89
N TYR A 97 -13.09 5.56 10.93
CA TYR A 97 -12.95 6.78 11.71
C TYR A 97 -12.50 7.97 10.83
N LEU A 98 -11.51 7.78 9.95
CA LEU A 98 -11.08 8.84 9.05
C LEU A 98 -12.19 9.28 8.09
N LYS A 99 -12.92 8.33 7.48
CA LYS A 99 -14.05 8.63 6.59
C LYS A 99 -15.18 9.41 7.27
N ASN A 100 -15.40 9.21 8.57
CA ASN A 100 -16.45 9.89 9.31
C ASN A 100 -16.05 11.26 9.87
N ASN A 101 -14.74 11.51 10.05
CA ASN A 101 -14.26 12.68 10.79
C ASN A 101 -13.39 13.63 9.95
N LEU A 102 -12.86 13.19 8.80
CA LEU A 102 -12.07 14.04 7.92
C LEU A 102 -12.95 14.83 6.94
N PRO A 103 -12.49 16.01 6.48
CA PRO A 103 -13.27 16.83 5.56
C PRO A 103 -13.52 16.16 4.19
N GLU A 104 -14.60 16.54 3.53
CA GLU A 104 -15.08 15.94 2.28
C GLU A 104 -14.06 15.98 1.14
N ASN A 105 -13.21 17.01 1.09
CA ASN A 105 -12.16 17.13 0.07
C ASN A 105 -11.04 16.08 0.18
N LEU A 106 -11.03 15.23 1.23
CA LEU A 106 -10.16 14.06 1.34
C LEU A 106 -10.83 12.74 0.92
N MET A 107 -12.13 12.71 0.61
CA MET A 107 -12.84 11.44 0.39
C MET A 107 -12.25 10.64 -0.78
N ASP A 108 -11.89 11.28 -1.88
CA ASP A 108 -11.23 10.60 -3.01
C ASP A 108 -9.87 9.99 -2.63
N LEU A 109 -9.14 10.63 -1.71
CA LEU A 109 -7.89 10.10 -1.19
C LEU A 109 -8.14 8.91 -0.25
N LEU A 110 -9.15 9.00 0.61
CA LEU A 110 -9.53 7.93 1.53
C LEU A 110 -10.07 6.71 0.79
N ASP A 111 -10.88 6.89 -0.24
CA ASP A 111 -11.40 5.81 -1.07
C ASP A 111 -10.29 5.14 -1.89
N TYR A 112 -9.34 5.93 -2.41
CA TYR A 112 -8.12 5.37 -2.97
C TYR A 112 -7.36 4.55 -1.92
N PHE A 113 -7.07 5.11 -0.76
CA PHE A 113 -6.24 4.40 0.23
C PHE A 113 -6.92 3.13 0.73
N ASP A 114 -8.22 3.19 0.99
CA ASP A 114 -9.04 2.06 1.41
C ASP A 114 -9.02 0.93 0.36
N ALA A 115 -9.25 1.26 -0.92
CA ALA A 115 -9.29 0.27 -1.99
C ALA A 115 -7.94 -0.41 -2.28
N TYR A 116 -6.81 0.20 -1.95
CA TYR A 116 -5.48 -0.37 -2.25
C TYR A 116 -4.77 -0.94 -1.03
N TYR A 117 -4.98 -0.37 0.16
CA TYR A 117 -4.22 -0.73 1.37
C TYR A 117 -5.07 -1.30 2.51
N VAL A 118 -6.39 -1.03 2.56
CA VAL A 118 -7.25 -1.49 3.66
C VAL A 118 -8.21 -2.57 3.20
N SER A 119 -9.29 -2.23 2.49
CA SER A 119 -10.35 -3.18 2.11
C SER A 119 -10.11 -3.93 0.79
N GLY A 120 -9.17 -3.46 -0.04
CA GLY A 120 -8.90 -4.04 -1.35
C GLY A 120 -9.98 -3.74 -2.40
N LYS A 121 -9.64 -3.85 -3.69
CA LYS A 121 -10.60 -3.61 -4.78
C LYS A 121 -11.59 -4.76 -4.91
N TYR A 122 -12.86 -4.46 -5.15
CA TYR A 122 -13.84 -5.46 -5.58
C TYR A 122 -13.74 -5.67 -7.10
N ARG A 123 -13.66 -6.93 -7.55
CA ARG A 123 -13.80 -7.31 -8.96
C ARG A 123 -15.19 -7.89 -9.19
N ARG A 124 -15.92 -7.37 -10.19
CA ARG A 124 -17.16 -8.00 -10.67
C ARG A 124 -16.82 -9.37 -11.28
N ILE A 125 -17.54 -10.39 -10.85
CA ILE A 125 -17.49 -11.75 -11.39
C ILE A 125 -18.91 -12.14 -11.83
N GLY A 126 -19.01 -12.62 -13.07
CA GLY A 126 -20.28 -13.03 -13.69
C GLY A 126 -20.67 -12.13 -14.87
N ASN A 127 -21.13 -12.76 -15.95
CA ASN A 127 -21.55 -12.12 -17.21
C ASN A 127 -23.06 -11.91 -17.34
N GLU A 128 -23.86 -12.32 -16.35
CA GLU A 128 -25.32 -12.23 -16.42
C GLU A 128 -25.85 -10.98 -15.69
N GLU A 129 -26.73 -10.23 -16.35
CA GLU A 129 -27.31 -8.98 -15.85
C GLU A 129 -28.05 -9.13 -14.50
N ASN A 130 -28.55 -10.33 -14.20
CA ASN A 130 -29.35 -10.62 -13.01
C ASN A 130 -28.58 -11.28 -11.85
N ASN A 131 -27.26 -11.53 -11.97
CA ASN A 131 -26.46 -12.18 -10.91
C ASN A 131 -25.05 -11.58 -10.81
N ILE A 132 -24.99 -10.29 -10.48
CA ILE A 132 -23.73 -9.59 -10.22
C ILE A 132 -23.14 -10.10 -8.91
N ARG A 133 -22.04 -10.86 -8.96
CA ARG A 133 -21.27 -11.26 -7.78
C ARG A 133 -20.01 -10.42 -7.70
N PHE A 134 -19.78 -9.75 -6.58
CA PHE A 134 -18.51 -9.07 -6.34
C PHE A 134 -17.60 -10.03 -5.58
N ARG A 135 -16.39 -10.26 -6.11
CA ARG A 135 -15.32 -10.92 -5.36
C ARG A 135 -14.37 -9.84 -4.88
N ARG A 136 -14.11 -9.81 -3.57
CA ARG A 136 -13.02 -9.01 -3.01
C ARG A 136 -11.73 -9.52 -3.64
N LEU A 137 -10.99 -8.67 -4.35
CA LEU A 137 -9.63 -9.02 -4.70
C LEU A 137 -8.88 -9.20 -3.38
N PRO A 138 -8.02 -10.23 -3.26
CA PRO A 138 -7.14 -10.33 -2.11
C PRO A 138 -6.48 -8.95 -1.92
N HIS A 139 -6.42 -8.48 -0.68
CA HIS A 139 -5.59 -7.31 -0.41
C HIS A 139 -4.19 -7.59 -0.98
N GLN A 140 -3.51 -6.56 -1.44
CA GLN A 140 -2.10 -6.72 -1.80
C GLN A 140 -1.23 -7.11 -0.59
N LEU A 141 -1.81 -7.03 0.61
CA LEU A 141 -1.29 -7.57 1.86
C LEU A 141 -1.53 -9.08 1.95
N THR A 142 -0.48 -9.88 1.79
CA THR A 142 -0.48 -11.26 2.31
C THR A 142 -0.46 -11.19 3.83
N ARG A 143 -1.41 -11.90 4.49
CA ARG A 143 -1.34 -12.13 5.93
C ARG A 143 0.00 -12.81 6.28
N PRO A 144 0.68 -12.41 7.37
CA PRO A 144 1.92 -13.05 7.82
C PRO A 144 1.72 -14.54 8.11
#